data_AF-A0A6L3XQ49-F1
#
_entry.id   AF-A0A6L3XQ49-F1
#
_cell.length_a   1.000
_cell.length_b   1.000
_cell.length_c   1.000
_cell.angle_alpha   90.00
_cell.angle_beta   90.00
_cell.angle_gamma   90.00
#
_symmetry.space_group_name_H-M   'P 1'
#
loop_
_entity.id
_entity.type
_entity.pdbx_description
1 polymer ?
#
loop_
_entity_poly.entity_id
_entity_poly.type
_entity_poly.pdbx_seq_one_letter_code
_entity_poly.pdbx_strand_id
1 'polypeptide(L)'
;MTMALFPCLPGTTLDAVNTVGAWLAQDDYQDNQPVDLVILAGNAVIPAIDAACKIAAEQGIPLIISGGIGHSTTFLYAAIAKHPRYNRIPTTGRAEAAILADIAREFWNIPAEHLHVEDQSTNCGENARFSRALMKQSGLNAARVLVVQDPTMQRR
;
A
#
# COMPACT_ATOMS: atom_id res chain seq x y z
N MET A 1 20.84 9.18 -20.72
CA MET A 1 19.37 9.14 -20.70
C MET A 1 18.87 10.56 -20.86
N THR A 2 18.16 10.85 -21.95
CA THR A 2 17.44 12.12 -22.11
C THR A 2 16.35 12.16 -21.05
N MET A 3 16.46 13.08 -20.08
CA MET A 3 15.30 13.43 -19.25
C MET A 3 14.26 14.01 -20.20
N ALA A 4 13.26 13.22 -20.57
CA ALA A 4 12.09 13.76 -21.21
C ALA A 4 11.44 14.73 -20.21
N LEU A 5 11.57 16.02 -20.47
CA LEU A 5 10.86 17.04 -19.72
C LEU A 5 9.38 16.84 -20.00
N PHE A 6 8.59 16.63 -18.95
CA PHE A 6 7.13 16.60 -19.07
C PHE A 6 6.67 17.97 -19.57
N PRO A 7 5.84 18.06 -20.63
CA PRO A 7 5.47 19.33 -21.22
C PRO A 7 4.64 20.17 -20.25
N CYS A 8 4.75 21.49 -20.36
CA CYS A 8 3.83 22.40 -19.66
C CYS A 8 2.42 22.18 -20.20
N LEU A 9 1.46 22.00 -19.29
CA LEU A 9 0.05 21.81 -19.63
C LEU A 9 -0.75 23.11 -19.43
N PRO A 10 -1.82 23.35 -20.20
CA PRO A 10 -2.76 24.44 -19.94
C PRO A 10 -3.38 24.33 -18.54
N GLY A 11 -3.70 25.47 -17.93
CA GLY A 11 -4.32 25.51 -16.59
C GLY A 11 -5.60 24.66 -16.48
N THR A 12 -6.47 24.73 -17.49
CA THR A 12 -7.70 23.92 -17.55
C THR A 12 -7.43 22.41 -17.59
N THR A 13 -6.33 21.98 -18.21
CA THR A 13 -5.92 20.57 -18.22
C THR A 13 -5.39 20.14 -16.86
N LEU A 14 -4.60 21.00 -16.19
CA LEU A 14 -4.13 20.73 -14.83
C LEU A 14 -5.30 20.60 -13.85
N ASP A 15 -6.27 21.51 -13.92
CA ASP A 15 -7.47 21.48 -13.07
C ASP A 15 -8.30 20.21 -13.29
N ALA A 16 -8.44 19.77 -14.55
CA ALA A 16 -9.13 18.52 -14.87
C ALA A 16 -8.41 17.30 -14.31
N VAL A 17 -7.08 17.22 -14.46
CA VAL A 17 -6.27 16.12 -13.90
C VAL A 17 -6.35 16.09 -12.38
N ASN A 18 -6.26 17.26 -11.72
CA ASN A 18 -6.37 17.36 -10.26
C ASN A 18 -7.77 16.95 -9.77
N THR A 19 -8.83 17.32 -10.51
CA THR A 19 -10.20 16.91 -10.19
C THR A 19 -10.36 15.39 -10.24
N VAL A 20 -9.85 14.75 -11.30
CA VAL A 20 -9.89 13.28 -11.42
C VAL A 20 -9.00 12.63 -10.37
N GLY A 21 -7.81 13.16 -10.11
CA GLY A 21 -6.90 12.66 -9.08
C GLY A 21 -7.51 12.68 -7.69
N ALA A 22 -8.11 13.80 -7.30
CA ALA A 22 -8.83 13.92 -6.02
C ALA A 22 -10.03 12.96 -5.94
N TRP A 23 -10.75 12.78 -7.05
CA TRP A 23 -11.83 11.81 -7.10
C TRP A 23 -11.31 10.38 -6.91
N LEU A 24 -10.27 9.96 -7.64
CA LEU A 24 -9.69 8.61 -7.53
C LEU A 24 -9.08 8.30 -6.16
N ALA A 25 -8.41 9.28 -5.55
CA ALA A 25 -7.65 9.12 -4.32
C ALA A 25 -8.49 8.74 -3.09
N GLN A 26 -9.81 9.01 -3.12
CA GLN A 26 -10.79 8.68 -2.07
C GLN A 26 -10.19 8.57 -0.65
N ASP A 27 -9.93 9.71 -0.03
CA ASP A 27 -9.40 9.79 1.32
C ASP A 27 -10.53 9.93 2.34
N ASP A 28 -10.97 8.78 2.88
CA ASP A 28 -12.00 8.71 3.92
C ASP A 28 -11.39 8.60 5.34
N TYR A 29 -10.06 8.68 5.46
CA TYR A 29 -9.37 8.58 6.74
C TYR A 29 -9.59 9.85 7.59
N GLN A 30 -9.74 9.65 8.90
CA GLN A 30 -9.94 10.75 9.85
C GLN A 30 -9.07 10.48 11.08
N ASP A 31 -8.10 11.36 11.34
CA ASP A 31 -7.12 11.22 12.44
C ASP A 31 -7.77 11.03 13.82
N ASN A 32 -8.96 11.62 14.03
CA ASN A 32 -9.70 11.54 15.28
C ASN A 32 -10.59 10.29 15.41
N GLN A 33 -10.59 9.41 14.41
CA GLN A 33 -11.41 8.22 14.39
C GLN A 33 -10.55 6.96 14.27
N PRO A 34 -10.34 6.21 15.38
CA PRO A 34 -9.49 5.03 15.39
C PRO A 34 -9.99 3.97 14.41
N VAL A 35 -9.08 3.12 13.96
CA VAL A 35 -9.37 1.97 13.08
C VAL A 35 -8.89 0.70 13.77
N ASP A 36 -9.54 -0.42 13.51
CA ASP A 36 -9.25 -1.70 14.20
C ASP A 36 -8.18 -2.51 13.45
N LEU A 37 -8.00 -2.23 12.16
CA LEU A 37 -7.16 -2.99 11.24
C LEU A 37 -6.78 -2.10 10.05
N VAL A 38 -5.53 -2.24 9.58
CA VAL A 38 -5.08 -1.67 8.31
C VAL A 38 -4.90 -2.80 7.30
N ILE A 39 -5.37 -2.59 6.06
CA ILE A 39 -5.06 -3.42 4.90
C ILE A 39 -4.23 -2.57 3.95
N LEU A 40 -2.98 -2.95 3.72
CA LEU A 40 -2.12 -2.40 2.67
C LEU A 40 -2.23 -3.28 1.43
N ALA A 41 -2.87 -2.77 0.38
CA ALA A 41 -2.90 -3.41 -0.92
C ALA A 41 -1.58 -3.15 -1.66
N GLY A 42 -1.01 -4.18 -2.27
CA GLY A 42 0.27 -4.13 -2.97
C GLY A 42 0.33 -3.03 -4.02
N ASN A 43 1.33 -2.16 -3.90
CA ASN A 43 1.59 -1.03 -4.78
C ASN A 43 3.05 -0.56 -4.66
N ALA A 44 3.43 0.47 -5.45
CA ALA A 44 4.79 1.01 -5.51
C ALA A 44 4.93 2.44 -4.94
N VAL A 45 3.86 2.99 -4.34
CA VAL A 45 3.81 4.37 -3.85
C VAL A 45 4.30 4.41 -2.41
N ILE A 46 5.60 4.67 -2.24
CA ILE A 46 6.27 4.69 -0.91
C ILE A 46 5.52 5.52 0.14
N PRO A 47 5.02 6.75 -0.16
CA PRO A 47 4.25 7.51 0.83
C PRO A 47 2.99 6.79 1.33
N ALA A 48 2.29 6.05 0.47
CA ALA A 48 1.10 5.28 0.86
C ALA A 48 1.48 4.07 1.71
N ILE A 49 2.56 3.37 1.34
CA ILE A 49 3.13 2.26 2.12
C ILE A 49 3.53 2.74 3.53
N ASP A 50 4.22 3.87 3.61
CA ASP A 50 4.63 4.48 4.87
C ASP A 50 3.43 4.92 5.72
N ALA A 51 2.39 5.50 5.11
CA ALA A 51 1.18 5.88 5.82
C ALA A 51 0.48 4.66 6.46
N ALA A 52 0.34 3.55 5.72
CA ALA A 52 -0.24 2.32 6.25
C ALA A 52 0.57 1.78 7.45
N CYS A 53 1.90 1.71 7.31
CA CYS A 53 2.77 1.21 8.36
C CYS A 53 2.77 2.15 9.59
N LYS A 54 2.77 3.46 9.36
CA LYS A 54 2.69 4.47 10.43
C LYS A 54 1.43 4.30 11.26
N ILE A 55 0.26 4.23 10.60
CA ILE A 55 -1.03 4.12 11.29
C ILE A 55 -1.09 2.83 12.10
N ALA A 56 -0.66 1.70 11.52
CA ALA A 56 -0.63 0.42 12.23
C ALA A 56 0.31 0.44 13.44
N ALA A 57 1.51 1.01 13.28
CA ALA A 57 2.51 1.09 14.35
C ALA A 57 2.09 2.04 15.48
N GLU A 58 1.60 3.24 15.16
CA GLU A 58 1.22 4.25 16.15
C GLU A 58 -0.04 3.85 16.93
N GLN A 59 -1.00 3.17 16.29
CA GLN A 59 -2.20 2.68 16.97
C GLN A 59 -2.02 1.30 17.61
N GLY A 60 -0.91 0.60 17.32
CA GLY A 60 -0.65 -0.74 17.85
C GLY A 60 -1.66 -1.79 17.38
N ILE A 61 -2.13 -1.68 16.14
CA ILE A 61 -3.19 -2.52 15.56
C ILE A 61 -2.63 -3.46 14.48
N PRO A 62 -3.34 -4.53 14.13
CA PRO A 62 -2.92 -5.43 13.07
C PRO A 62 -2.82 -4.73 11.69
N LEU A 63 -1.89 -5.22 10.89
CA LEU A 63 -1.65 -4.85 9.50
C LEU A 63 -1.72 -6.11 8.63
N ILE A 64 -2.70 -6.16 7.73
CA ILE A 64 -2.70 -7.11 6.61
C ILE A 64 -1.98 -6.45 5.44
N ILE A 65 -1.03 -7.15 4.84
CA ILE A 65 -0.39 -6.76 3.58
C ILE A 65 -0.78 -7.78 2.53
N SER A 66 -1.39 -7.31 1.43
CA SER A 66 -1.95 -8.18 0.39
C SER A 66 -1.41 -7.82 -0.98
N GLY A 67 -0.66 -8.74 -1.57
CA GLY A 67 -0.04 -8.59 -2.89
C GLY A 67 0.92 -9.73 -3.20
N GLY A 68 0.61 -10.51 -4.22
CA GLY A 68 1.51 -11.51 -4.78
C GLY A 68 2.43 -10.94 -5.86
N ILE A 69 2.41 -11.54 -7.05
CA ILE A 69 3.15 -11.06 -8.23
C ILE A 69 2.13 -10.63 -9.28
N GLY A 70 2.23 -9.37 -9.72
CA GLY A 70 1.31 -8.76 -10.67
C GLY A 70 1.92 -7.58 -11.42
N HIS A 71 1.06 -6.74 -12.00
CA HIS A 71 1.46 -5.64 -12.88
C HIS A 71 2.29 -4.55 -12.18
N SER A 72 2.10 -4.35 -10.87
CA SER A 72 2.79 -3.34 -10.05
C SER A 72 4.15 -3.80 -9.54
N THR A 73 4.47 -5.09 -9.63
CA THR A 73 5.56 -5.69 -8.87
C THR A 73 6.94 -5.14 -9.28
N THR A 74 7.18 -4.99 -10.57
CA THR A 74 8.45 -4.41 -11.07
C THR A 74 8.59 -2.92 -10.73
N PHE A 75 7.48 -2.19 -10.63
CA PHE A 75 7.50 -0.79 -10.16
C PHE A 75 7.86 -0.72 -8.68
N LEU A 76 7.33 -1.63 -7.85
CA LEU A 76 7.73 -1.72 -6.43
C LEU A 76 9.22 -2.03 -6.32
N TYR A 77 9.74 -3.00 -7.09
CA TYR A 77 11.17 -3.30 -7.08
C TYR A 77 12.03 -2.07 -7.38
N ALA A 78 11.65 -1.30 -8.42
CA ALA A 78 12.36 -0.09 -8.81
C ALA A 78 12.25 1.03 -7.76
N ALA A 79 11.08 1.18 -7.12
CA ALA A 79 10.87 2.15 -6.05
C ALA A 79 11.75 1.84 -4.84
N ILE A 80 11.78 0.58 -4.40
CA ILE A 80 12.62 0.12 -3.27
C ILE A 80 14.10 0.29 -3.58
N ALA A 81 14.57 -0.13 -4.76
CA ALA A 81 15.97 -0.01 -5.16
C ALA A 81 16.47 1.45 -5.16
N LYS A 82 15.59 2.42 -5.48
CA LYS A 82 15.92 3.85 -5.47
C LYS A 82 15.74 4.52 -4.10
N HIS A 83 15.03 3.88 -3.18
CA HIS A 83 14.67 4.50 -1.90
C HIS A 83 15.91 4.58 -0.98
N PRO A 84 16.24 5.74 -0.38
CA PRO A 84 17.45 5.90 0.42
C PRO A 84 17.49 5.00 1.66
N ARG A 85 16.32 4.64 2.20
CA ARG A 85 16.19 3.82 3.41
C ARG A 85 15.93 2.34 3.10
N TYR A 86 15.13 2.04 2.07
CA TYR A 86 14.62 0.69 1.79
C TYR A 86 15.44 -0.10 0.76
N ASN A 87 16.42 0.53 0.09
CA ASN A 87 17.27 -0.10 -0.93
C ASN A 87 18.03 -1.37 -0.49
N ARG A 88 18.10 -1.64 0.82
CA ARG A 88 18.70 -2.87 1.38
C ARG A 88 17.76 -4.08 1.38
N ILE A 89 16.45 -3.89 1.18
CA ILE A 89 15.47 -4.97 1.15
C ILE A 89 15.63 -5.74 -0.18
N PRO A 90 15.82 -7.08 -0.15
CA PRO A 90 15.84 -7.88 -1.37
C PRO A 90 14.49 -7.83 -2.09
N THR A 91 14.49 -7.67 -3.42
CA THR A 91 13.24 -7.49 -4.20
C THR A 91 13.02 -8.57 -5.25
N THR A 92 13.98 -8.80 -6.14
CA THR A 92 13.83 -9.66 -7.33
C THR A 92 13.26 -11.05 -7.01
N GLY A 93 12.14 -11.39 -7.65
CA GLY A 93 11.49 -12.70 -7.55
C GLY A 93 10.58 -12.88 -6.34
N ARG A 94 10.39 -11.85 -5.51
CA ARG A 94 9.56 -11.91 -4.31
C ARG A 94 8.19 -11.28 -4.56
N ALA A 95 7.17 -11.84 -3.92
CA ALA A 95 5.85 -11.22 -3.86
C ALA A 95 5.91 -9.82 -3.23
N GLU A 96 5.01 -8.93 -3.65
CA GLU A 96 4.90 -7.56 -3.14
C GLU A 96 4.73 -7.56 -1.61
N ALA A 97 3.82 -8.39 -1.09
CA ALA A 97 3.53 -8.45 0.33
C ALA A 97 4.74 -8.89 1.16
N ALA A 98 5.60 -9.76 0.64
CA ALA A 98 6.82 -10.17 1.33
C ALA A 98 7.83 -9.02 1.46
N ILE A 99 7.97 -8.20 0.41
CA ILE A 99 8.84 -7.01 0.42
C ILE A 99 8.30 -5.96 1.38
N LEU A 100 7.00 -5.68 1.29
CA LEU A 100 6.32 -4.70 2.13
C LEU A 100 6.29 -5.12 3.61
N ALA A 101 6.22 -6.43 3.90
CA ALA A 101 6.34 -6.97 5.26
C ALA A 101 7.72 -6.71 5.87
N ASP A 102 8.79 -6.76 5.08
CA ASP A 102 10.13 -6.39 5.57
C ASP A 102 10.22 -4.89 5.87
N ILE A 103 9.55 -4.04 5.08
CA ILE A 103 9.42 -2.60 5.40
C ILE A 103 8.73 -2.42 6.76
N ALA A 104 7.55 -3.03 6.92
CA ALA A 104 6.77 -2.95 8.16
C ALA A 104 7.57 -3.42 9.39
N ARG A 105 8.28 -4.54 9.25
CA ARG A 105 9.05 -5.15 10.35
C ARG A 105 10.34 -4.38 10.67
N GLU A 106 11.19 -4.14 9.68
CA GLU A 106 12.54 -3.62 9.90
C GLU A 106 12.61 -2.10 10.09
N PHE A 107 11.60 -1.37 9.60
CA PHE A 107 11.64 0.09 9.53
C PHE A 107 10.53 0.77 10.33
N TRP A 108 9.42 0.07 10.55
CA TRP A 108 8.30 0.55 11.35
C TRP A 108 8.13 -0.21 12.66
N ASN A 109 8.95 -1.24 12.90
CA ASN A 109 8.95 -2.06 14.12
C ASN A 109 7.57 -2.67 14.44
N ILE A 110 6.76 -2.97 13.42
CA ILE A 110 5.49 -3.65 13.61
C ILE A 110 5.78 -5.09 14.07
N PRO A 111 5.24 -5.52 15.22
CA PRO A 111 5.55 -6.83 15.78
C PRO A 111 4.92 -7.94 14.94
N ALA A 112 5.53 -9.13 14.97
CA ALA A 112 5.15 -10.24 14.08
C ALA A 112 3.70 -10.71 14.31
N GLU A 113 3.22 -10.65 15.55
CA GLU A 113 1.85 -10.97 15.92
C GLU A 113 0.80 -10.00 15.34
N HIS A 114 1.21 -8.81 14.90
CA HIS A 114 0.33 -7.84 14.25
C HIS A 114 0.48 -7.85 12.72
N LEU A 115 1.45 -8.58 12.16
CA LEU A 115 1.76 -8.54 10.73
C LEU A 115 1.23 -9.79 10.02
N HIS A 116 0.22 -9.62 9.19
CA HIS A 116 -0.43 -10.69 8.43
C HIS A 116 -0.14 -10.52 6.94
N VAL A 117 0.39 -11.58 6.30
CA VAL A 117 0.87 -11.52 4.91
C VAL A 117 0.00 -12.39 4.01
N GLU A 118 -0.48 -11.81 2.92
CA GLU A 118 -1.17 -12.47 1.81
C GLU A 118 -0.36 -12.23 0.53
N ASP A 119 0.30 -13.27 0.02
CA ASP A 119 1.30 -13.17 -1.04
C ASP A 119 0.92 -13.91 -2.34
N GLN A 120 -0.35 -14.24 -2.52
CA GLN A 120 -0.87 -15.02 -3.65
C GLN A 120 -1.71 -14.20 -4.65
N SER A 121 -2.22 -13.04 -4.25
CA SER A 121 -3.03 -12.17 -5.12
C SER A 121 -2.27 -11.65 -6.34
N THR A 122 -2.91 -11.63 -7.50
CA THR A 122 -2.32 -11.18 -8.78
C THR A 122 -2.94 -9.88 -9.31
N ASN A 123 -4.02 -9.41 -8.68
CA ASN A 123 -4.76 -8.22 -9.08
C ASN A 123 -5.58 -7.64 -7.91
N CYS A 124 -6.08 -6.41 -8.06
CA CYS A 124 -6.82 -5.71 -7.00
C CYS A 124 -8.04 -6.46 -6.46
N GLY A 125 -8.78 -7.17 -7.32
CA GLY A 125 -9.96 -7.93 -6.91
C GLY A 125 -9.58 -9.10 -6.01
N GLU A 126 -8.46 -9.76 -6.32
CA GLU A 126 -7.86 -10.77 -5.46
C GLU A 126 -7.32 -10.19 -4.17
N ASN A 127 -6.67 -9.01 -4.19
CA ASN A 127 -6.20 -8.37 -2.96
C ASN A 127 -7.36 -8.19 -1.97
N ALA A 128 -8.50 -7.67 -2.43
CA ALA A 128 -9.69 -7.49 -1.60
C ALA A 128 -10.27 -8.84 -1.13
N ARG A 129 -10.43 -9.81 -2.04
CA ARG A 129 -11.02 -11.12 -1.72
C ARG A 129 -10.16 -11.89 -0.73
N PHE A 130 -8.85 -11.92 -0.93
CA PHE A 130 -7.89 -12.67 -0.11
C PHE A 130 -7.63 -11.98 1.22
N SER A 131 -7.54 -10.65 1.28
CA SER A 131 -7.49 -9.92 2.55
C SER A 131 -8.70 -10.23 3.43
N ARG A 132 -9.91 -10.25 2.85
CA ARG A 132 -11.13 -10.63 3.58
C ARG A 132 -11.12 -12.08 4.05
N ALA A 133 -10.56 -13.00 3.25
CA ALA A 133 -10.42 -14.39 3.64
C ALA A 133 -9.41 -14.57 4.78
N LEU A 134 -8.26 -13.91 4.69
CA LEU A 134 -7.21 -13.91 5.72
C LEU A 134 -7.72 -13.32 7.03
N MET A 135 -8.43 -12.19 6.97
CA MET A 135 -9.06 -11.58 8.15
C MET A 135 -9.97 -12.56 8.89
N LYS A 136 -10.79 -13.33 8.16
CA LYS A 136 -11.64 -14.38 8.75
C LYS A 136 -10.84 -15.55 9.33
N GLN A 137 -9.84 -16.02 8.59
CA GLN A 137 -9.01 -17.17 9.00
C GLN A 137 -8.18 -16.86 10.26
N SER A 138 -7.69 -15.63 10.37
CA SER A 138 -6.91 -15.16 11.52
C SER A 138 -7.77 -14.72 12.71
N GLY A 139 -9.11 -14.79 12.61
CA GLY A 139 -10.00 -14.38 13.69
C GLY A 139 -9.97 -12.88 14.00
N LEU A 140 -9.57 -12.06 13.02
CA LEU A 140 -9.49 -10.61 13.15
C LEU A 140 -10.90 -10.00 13.02
N ASN A 141 -11.52 -9.73 14.18
CA ASN A 141 -12.86 -9.15 14.26
C ASN A 141 -12.79 -7.61 14.24
N ALA A 142 -12.47 -7.04 13.09
CA ALA A 142 -12.41 -5.59 12.88
C ALA A 142 -13.78 -5.03 12.42
N ALA A 143 -14.27 -3.99 13.08
CA ALA A 143 -15.49 -3.28 12.68
C ALA A 143 -15.18 -2.16 11.69
N ARG A 144 -14.03 -1.49 11.88
CA ARG A 144 -13.54 -0.40 11.04
C ARG A 144 -12.17 -0.73 10.49
N VAL A 145 -12.11 -0.97 9.18
CA VAL A 145 -10.89 -1.35 8.47
C VAL A 145 -10.46 -0.20 7.57
N LEU A 146 -9.20 0.23 7.70
CA LEU A 146 -8.60 1.17 6.77
C LEU A 146 -7.97 0.41 5.61
N VAL A 147 -8.37 0.73 4.39
CA VAL A 147 -7.72 0.18 3.17
C VAL A 147 -6.79 1.25 2.62
N VAL A 148 -5.52 0.93 2.47
CA VAL A 148 -4.50 1.81 1.90
C VAL A 148 -4.00 1.22 0.58
N GLN A 149 -4.07 2.02 -0.47
CA GLN A 149 -3.73 1.65 -1.84
C GLN A 149 -3.04 2.83 -2.57
N ASP A 150 -2.49 2.58 -3.75
CA ASP A 150 -2.13 3.64 -4.71
C ASP A 150 -3.32 4.61 -4.91
N PRO A 151 -3.12 5.95 -4.76
CA PRO A 151 -4.19 6.93 -4.91
C PRO A 151 -4.92 6.86 -6.25
N THR A 152 -4.25 6.42 -7.32
CA THR A 152 -4.90 6.27 -8.64
C THR A 152 -5.87 5.09 -8.71
N MET A 153 -5.77 4.16 -7.75
CA MET A 153 -6.54 2.92 -7.71
C MET A 153 -7.44 2.81 -6.46
N GLN A 154 -7.38 3.76 -5.53
CA GLN A 154 -8.03 3.69 -4.22
C GLN A 154 -9.56 3.56 -4.31
N ARG A 155 -10.21 4.28 -5.24
CA ARG A 155 -11.68 4.21 -5.42
C ARG A 155 -12.18 2.88 -6.00
N ARG A 156 -11.33 2.11 -6.71
CA ARG A 156 -11.72 0.90 -7.44
C ARG A 156 -11.79 -0.33 -6.52
#